data_AF-A0A4Z1H0Z2-F1
#
_entry.id   AF-A0A4Z1H0Z2-F1
#
_cell.length_a   1.000
_cell.length_b   1.000
_cell.length_c   1.000
_cell.angle_alpha   90.00
_cell.angle_beta   90.00
_cell.angle_gamma   90.00
#
_symmetry.space_group_name_H-M   'P 1'
#
loop_
_entity.id
_entity.type
_entity.pdbx_description
1 polymer ?
#
loop_
_entity_poly.entity_id
_entity_poly.type
_entity_poly.pdbx_seq_one_letter_code
_entity_poly.pdbx_strand_id
1 'polypeptide(L)'
;MSTDSASSNLPQILTFRTSVTIRMSPEERALYERVALLTGPALVTRAEKNQLMGFHHQTKKIDYVGLTMAELKDKVAVSHVTLTREEADIILFGVTKTSGDLQSGKRDLLWSMDLVEEEQQLVRKVNIFLSNPYDNAIHRLTSKRWDELSQLDEPARKQRLEQKRQEMRAAWAAQRKAGRPKWVQEFIDAKLPHWGFVVFQTDYRQGTEEKWHTFKGIYRMTAATVLRNSWIGTNSLITTQKSFLVSDTELSGASLDLLRERFKAMRQNGEILSGRATDCFLVVDEAVLDNNIISTKTLFKPKSPGDPDPWQSTLAIRAVDPDHNNIDMSEFPGYITIPLPKVFDWLYYSLILRSENWGTRYLNTKTGPAEPMDTGAPYPAYRPGTEPPSV
;
A
#
# COMPACT_ATOMS: atom_id res chain seq x y z
N MET A 1 35.71 -24.41 1.70
CA MET A 1 34.51 -24.58 2.54
C MET A 1 34.41 -23.37 3.44
N SER A 2 33.46 -22.47 3.18
CA SER A 2 32.95 -21.51 4.15
C SER A 2 31.60 -21.05 3.63
N THR A 3 30.52 -21.48 4.27
CA THR A 3 29.14 -21.14 3.94
C THR A 3 28.68 -20.07 4.92
N ASP A 4 28.80 -18.81 4.53
CA ASP A 4 28.19 -17.71 5.28
C ASP A 4 26.72 -17.57 4.89
N SER A 5 25.88 -17.86 5.88
CA SER A 5 24.43 -17.80 5.81
C SER A 5 23.99 -16.34 5.87
N ALA A 6 23.48 -15.84 4.75
CA ALA A 6 22.82 -14.54 4.68
C ALA A 6 21.49 -14.61 5.44
N SER A 7 21.50 -14.06 6.66
CA SER A 7 20.31 -13.77 7.45
C SER A 7 19.39 -12.82 6.69
N SER A 8 18.24 -13.33 6.25
CA SER A 8 17.18 -12.53 5.63
C SER A 8 16.46 -11.72 6.71
N ASN A 9 16.81 -10.44 6.83
CA ASN A 9 16.00 -9.49 7.59
C ASN A 9 14.71 -9.21 6.81
N LEU A 10 13.68 -10.01 7.08
CA LEU A 10 12.30 -9.62 6.78
C LEU A 10 11.96 -8.39 7.65
N PRO A 11 11.28 -7.37 7.09
CA PRO A 11 10.85 -6.23 7.88
C PRO A 11 9.86 -6.72 8.94
N GLN A 12 10.28 -6.67 10.20
CA GLN A 12 9.40 -6.80 11.35
C GLN A 12 8.34 -5.71 11.24
N ILE A 13 7.13 -6.11 10.90
CA ILE A 13 5.95 -5.28 11.13
C ILE A 13 5.87 -5.14 12.64
N LEU A 14 6.37 -4.02 13.16
CA LEU A 14 6.07 -3.52 14.48
C LEU A 14 4.56 -3.24 14.51
N THR A 15 3.78 -4.28 14.81
CA THR A 15 2.47 -4.07 15.42
C THR A 15 2.72 -3.46 16.78
N PHE A 16 2.79 -2.14 16.84
CA PHE A 16 2.49 -1.41 18.06
C PHE A 16 1.06 -1.80 18.43
N ARG A 17 0.90 -2.80 19.31
CA ARG A 17 -0.24 -2.79 20.23
C ARG A 17 0.00 -1.59 21.12
N THR A 18 -0.50 -0.43 20.72
CA THR A 18 -0.85 0.59 21.70
C THR A 18 -1.85 -0.09 22.62
N SER A 19 -1.40 -0.50 23.81
CA SER A 19 -2.29 -0.81 24.92
C SER A 19 -2.95 0.50 25.31
N VAL A 20 -3.98 0.89 24.55
CA VAL A 20 -4.85 1.99 24.93
C VAL A 20 -5.48 1.54 26.24
N THR A 21 -5.10 2.17 27.35
CA THR A 21 -5.76 1.94 28.63
C THR A 21 -7.20 2.39 28.49
N ILE A 22 -8.13 1.45 28.55
CA ILE A 22 -9.55 1.70 28.32
C ILE A 22 -10.17 2.12 29.65
N ARG A 23 -11.02 3.14 29.65
CA ARG A 23 -11.86 3.49 30.81
C ARG A 23 -13.27 2.95 30.62
N MET A 24 -13.87 2.44 31.69
CA MET A 24 -15.28 2.05 31.72
C MET A 24 -16.18 3.25 31.44
N SER A 25 -17.35 3.02 30.83
CA SER A 25 -18.35 4.08 30.73
C SER A 25 -18.88 4.44 32.13
N PRO A 26 -19.38 5.68 32.35
CA PRO A 26 -19.95 6.07 33.63
C PRO A 26 -21.10 5.17 34.10
N GLU A 27 -21.91 4.68 33.16
CA GLU A 27 -23.03 3.77 33.44
C GLU A 27 -22.57 2.38 33.88
N GLU A 28 -21.53 1.84 33.23
CA GLU A 28 -20.94 0.56 33.62
C GLU A 28 -20.29 0.67 34.99
N ARG A 29 -19.51 1.73 35.21
CA ARG A 29 -18.84 1.95 36.50
C ARG A 29 -19.84 2.04 37.64
N ALA A 30 -20.94 2.80 37.48
CA ALA A 30 -21.99 2.90 38.48
C ALA A 30 -22.65 1.55 38.79
N LEU A 31 -22.85 0.70 37.78
CA LEU A 31 -23.37 -0.66 37.95
C LEU A 31 -22.42 -1.53 38.78
N TYR A 32 -21.12 -1.53 38.45
CA TYR A 32 -20.10 -2.28 39.18
C TYR A 32 -19.94 -1.78 40.62
N GLU A 33 -19.88 -0.47 40.85
CA GLU A 33 -19.78 0.12 42.19
C GLU A 33 -20.98 -0.24 43.06
N ARG A 34 -22.20 -0.13 42.53
CA ARG A 34 -23.42 -0.50 43.25
C ARG A 34 -23.43 -1.99 43.60
N VAL A 35 -23.07 -2.88 42.66
CA VAL A 35 -23.03 -4.33 42.93
C VAL A 35 -21.96 -4.67 43.96
N ALA A 36 -20.82 -3.98 43.95
CA ALA A 36 -19.75 -4.18 44.93
C ALA A 36 -20.12 -3.77 46.38
N LEU A 37 -21.21 -3.02 46.57
CA LEU A 37 -21.73 -2.59 47.87
C LEU A 37 -22.83 -3.51 48.43
N LEU A 38 -23.30 -4.50 47.67
CA LEU A 38 -24.34 -5.41 48.12
C LEU A 38 -23.79 -6.44 49.12
N THR A 39 -24.62 -6.83 50.08
CA THR A 39 -24.26 -7.78 51.15
C THR A 39 -24.42 -9.24 50.74
N GLY A 40 -25.10 -9.53 49.62
CA GLY A 40 -25.26 -10.89 49.12
C GLY A 40 -25.54 -10.96 47.61
N PRO A 41 -25.04 -12.00 46.90
CA PRO A 41 -25.16 -12.13 45.44
C PRO A 41 -26.57 -12.43 44.93
N ALA A 42 -27.50 -12.79 45.83
CA ALA A 42 -28.91 -12.96 45.53
C ALA A 42 -29.65 -11.63 45.30
N LEU A 43 -29.09 -10.51 45.80
CA LEU A 43 -29.66 -9.17 45.64
C LEU A 43 -29.37 -8.56 44.25
N VAL A 44 -28.46 -9.16 43.48
CA VAL A 44 -28.18 -8.74 42.11
C VAL A 44 -29.22 -9.36 41.18
N THR A 45 -29.99 -8.51 40.51
CA THR A 45 -31.04 -8.95 39.60
C THR A 45 -30.43 -9.68 38.40
N ARG A 46 -31.25 -10.51 37.76
CA ARG A 46 -30.85 -11.23 36.54
C ARG A 46 -30.44 -10.29 35.40
N ALA A 47 -31.12 -9.16 35.26
CA ALA A 47 -30.82 -8.15 34.24
C ALA A 47 -29.41 -7.56 34.44
N GLU A 48 -29.05 -7.29 35.69
CA GLU A 48 -27.73 -6.75 36.06
C GLU A 48 -26.63 -7.79 35.86
N LYS A 49 -26.87 -9.05 36.24
CA LYS A 49 -25.92 -10.15 35.95
C LYS A 49 -25.69 -10.31 34.46
N ASN A 50 -26.74 -10.24 33.65
CA ASN A 50 -26.63 -10.31 32.20
C ASN A 50 -25.83 -9.13 31.63
N GLN A 51 -26.08 -7.91 32.11
CA GLN A 51 -25.35 -6.71 31.67
C GLN A 51 -23.86 -6.78 32.04
N LEU A 52 -23.52 -7.24 33.26
CA LEU A 52 -22.14 -7.42 33.72
C LEU A 52 -21.39 -8.49 32.92
N MET A 53 -22.10 -9.54 32.50
CA MET A 53 -21.56 -10.68 31.75
C MET A 53 -21.71 -10.52 30.23
N GLY A 54 -22.16 -9.36 29.73
CA GLY A 54 -22.32 -9.09 28.31
C GLY A 54 -23.42 -9.89 27.60
N PHE A 55 -24.36 -10.51 28.33
CA PHE A 55 -25.48 -11.28 27.78
C PHE A 55 -26.70 -10.39 27.45
N HIS A 56 -27.40 -10.66 26.33
CA HIS A 56 -28.67 -10.00 26.02
C HIS A 56 -29.86 -10.53 26.84
N HIS A 57 -30.88 -9.69 27.05
CA HIS A 57 -31.95 -9.83 28.06
C HIS A 57 -32.97 -10.98 27.90
N GLN A 58 -32.88 -11.87 26.90
CA GLN A 58 -33.94 -12.86 26.67
C GLN A 58 -33.52 -14.29 26.99
N THR A 59 -34.31 -14.94 27.86
CA THR A 59 -34.28 -16.39 28.08
C THR A 59 -35.56 -17.00 27.54
N LYS A 60 -35.60 -17.14 26.21
CA LYS A 60 -36.45 -18.13 25.57
C LYS A 60 -35.74 -19.47 25.61
N LYS A 61 -36.47 -20.58 25.36
CA LYS A 61 -35.82 -21.83 24.97
C LYS A 61 -34.76 -21.50 23.92
N ILE A 62 -33.61 -22.16 24.02
CA ILE A 62 -32.57 -21.97 23.02
C ILE A 62 -33.05 -22.78 21.82
N ASP A 63 -33.88 -22.16 20.98
CA ASP A 63 -34.63 -22.81 19.90
C ASP A 63 -33.73 -23.62 18.96
N TYR A 64 -32.43 -23.33 18.96
CA TYR A 64 -31.38 -24.04 18.20
C TYR A 64 -30.98 -25.42 18.76
N VAL A 65 -31.09 -25.65 20.07
CA VAL A 65 -30.60 -26.88 20.72
C VAL A 65 -31.72 -27.64 21.43
N GLY A 66 -32.87 -27.00 21.66
CA GLY A 66 -34.03 -27.63 22.31
C GLY A 66 -33.89 -27.81 23.83
N LEU A 67 -32.75 -27.39 24.40
CA LEU A 67 -32.46 -27.43 25.83
C LEU A 67 -32.51 -26.02 26.45
N THR A 68 -32.93 -25.96 27.70
CA THR A 68 -32.76 -24.78 28.56
C THR A 68 -31.32 -24.67 29.06
N MET A 69 -30.91 -23.47 29.51
CA MET A 69 -29.58 -23.28 30.09
C MET A 69 -29.35 -24.16 31.34
N ALA A 70 -30.40 -24.48 32.11
CA ALA A 70 -30.29 -25.37 33.27
C ALA A 70 -29.99 -26.81 32.81
N GLU A 71 -30.75 -27.33 31.84
CA GLU A 71 -30.53 -28.67 31.28
C GLU A 71 -29.15 -28.80 30.60
N LEU A 72 -28.66 -27.72 29.98
CA LEU A 72 -27.29 -27.67 29.44
C LEU A 72 -26.23 -27.78 30.53
N LYS A 73 -26.40 -27.06 31.65
CA LYS A 73 -25.48 -27.16 32.80
C LYS A 73 -25.52 -28.54 33.42
N ASP A 74 -26.70 -29.15 33.55
CA ASP A 74 -26.85 -30.51 34.07
C ASP A 74 -26.19 -31.53 33.15
N LYS A 75 -26.30 -31.36 31.82
CA LYS A 75 -25.58 -32.17 30.84
C LYS A 75 -24.06 -32.07 31.01
N VAL A 76 -23.52 -30.88 31.27
CA VAL A 76 -22.09 -30.70 31.56
C VAL A 76 -21.70 -31.41 32.87
N ALA A 77 -22.52 -31.26 33.90
CA ALA A 77 -22.28 -31.84 35.23
C ALA A 77 -22.24 -33.37 35.19
N VAL A 78 -23.11 -33.99 34.38
CA VAL A 78 -23.13 -35.45 34.15
C VAL A 78 -21.96 -35.88 33.28
N SER A 79 -21.75 -35.23 32.13
CA SER A 79 -20.68 -35.59 31.20
C SER A 79 -20.38 -34.50 30.17
N HIS A 80 -19.39 -33.66 30.46
CA HIS A 80 -18.94 -32.59 29.56
C HIS A 80 -18.54 -33.04 28.15
N VAL A 81 -18.12 -34.29 27.95
CA VAL A 81 -17.73 -34.81 26.62
C VAL A 81 -18.92 -35.00 25.67
N THR A 82 -20.15 -35.03 26.19
CA THR A 82 -21.38 -35.15 25.39
C THR A 82 -21.85 -33.83 24.79
N LEU A 83 -21.18 -32.72 25.12
CA LEU A 83 -21.52 -31.42 24.56
C LEU A 83 -21.13 -31.34 23.08
N THR A 84 -22.06 -30.84 22.27
CA THR A 84 -21.78 -30.39 20.90
C THR A 84 -21.07 -29.04 20.91
N ARG A 85 -20.60 -28.62 19.75
CA ARG A 85 -19.92 -27.32 19.58
C ARG A 85 -20.84 -26.17 19.91
N GLU A 86 -22.07 -26.22 19.41
CA GLU A 86 -23.11 -25.22 19.58
C GLU A 86 -23.51 -25.12 21.06
N GLU A 87 -23.68 -26.25 21.73
CA GLU A 87 -23.96 -26.31 23.17
C GLU A 87 -22.86 -25.68 24.01
N ALA A 88 -21.59 -26.01 23.71
CA ALA A 88 -20.45 -25.41 24.40
C ALA A 88 -20.34 -23.91 24.11
N ASP A 89 -20.60 -23.47 22.87
CA ASP A 89 -20.61 -22.06 22.48
C ASP A 89 -21.71 -21.27 23.21
N ILE A 90 -22.90 -21.84 23.34
CA ILE A 90 -24.03 -21.24 24.05
C ILE A 90 -23.72 -21.04 25.54
N ILE A 91 -23.10 -22.03 26.19
CA ILE A 91 -22.76 -21.95 27.62
C ILE A 91 -21.64 -20.92 27.85
N LEU A 92 -20.65 -20.83 26.97
CA LEU A 92 -19.49 -19.93 27.13
C LEU A 92 -19.75 -18.50 26.66
N PHE A 93 -20.53 -18.32 25.61
CA PHE A 93 -20.66 -17.04 24.90
C PHE A 93 -22.11 -16.57 24.75
N GLY A 94 -23.09 -17.39 25.14
CA GLY A 94 -24.51 -17.07 25.01
C GLY A 94 -25.12 -17.42 23.63
N VAL A 95 -26.44 -17.24 23.53
CA VAL A 95 -27.28 -17.68 22.39
C VAL A 95 -27.06 -16.85 21.11
N THR A 96 -26.42 -15.69 21.21
CA THR A 96 -26.23 -14.74 20.09
C THR A 96 -25.07 -15.09 19.17
N LYS A 97 -24.29 -16.13 19.46
CA LYS A 97 -23.14 -16.52 18.64
C LYS A 97 -23.60 -17.29 17.40
N THR A 98 -23.85 -16.58 16.30
CA THR A 98 -23.97 -17.20 14.98
C THR A 98 -22.63 -17.83 14.59
N SER A 99 -22.62 -19.14 14.30
CA SER A 99 -21.43 -19.84 13.80
C SER A 99 -20.96 -19.17 12.50
N GLY A 100 -19.79 -18.51 12.54
CA GLY A 100 -19.19 -17.83 11.40
C GLY A 100 -18.97 -16.32 11.58
N ASP A 101 -19.59 -15.69 12.58
CA ASP A 101 -19.38 -14.27 12.86
C ASP A 101 -18.74 -14.07 14.24
N LEU A 102 -17.41 -13.84 14.24
CA LEU A 102 -16.64 -13.58 15.46
C LEU A 102 -17.04 -12.27 16.15
N GLN A 103 -17.81 -11.39 15.49
CA GLN A 103 -18.24 -10.09 16.02
C GLN A 103 -19.74 -10.02 16.35
N SER A 104 -20.55 -11.01 15.98
CA SER A 104 -21.97 -11.00 16.35
C SER A 104 -22.15 -11.32 17.84
N GLY A 105 -22.30 -10.29 18.66
CA GLY A 105 -22.80 -10.40 20.04
C GLY A 105 -21.78 -10.48 21.17
N LYS A 106 -20.47 -10.37 20.90
CA LYS A 106 -19.47 -10.16 21.96
C LYS A 106 -19.34 -8.66 22.24
N ARG A 107 -19.89 -8.19 23.37
CA ARG A 107 -19.24 -7.07 24.07
C ARG A 107 -17.94 -7.64 24.63
N ASP A 108 -16.81 -6.97 24.39
CA ASP A 108 -15.57 -7.32 25.08
C ASP A 108 -15.85 -7.28 26.58
N LEU A 109 -15.71 -8.43 27.23
CA LEU A 109 -16.02 -8.52 28.65
C LEU A 109 -15.00 -7.67 29.39
N LEU A 110 -15.45 -6.73 30.22
CA LEU A 110 -14.59 -5.74 30.88
C LEU A 110 -13.44 -6.37 31.68
N TRP A 111 -13.61 -7.61 32.17
CA TRP A 111 -12.54 -8.36 32.85
C TRP A 111 -11.39 -8.81 31.93
N SER A 112 -11.60 -8.79 30.62
CA SER A 112 -10.63 -9.15 29.59
C SER A 112 -10.00 -7.93 28.88
N MET A 113 -10.36 -6.72 29.31
CA MET A 113 -9.87 -5.45 28.75
C MET A 113 -8.73 -4.89 29.61
N ASP A 114 -7.83 -4.12 28.98
CA ASP A 114 -6.76 -3.37 29.66
C ASP A 114 -7.34 -2.10 30.32
N LEU A 115 -8.09 -2.29 31.41
CA LEU A 115 -8.67 -1.22 32.22
C LEU A 115 -7.61 -0.52 33.09
N VAL A 116 -7.91 0.70 33.55
CA VAL A 116 -7.13 1.34 34.63
C VAL A 116 -7.21 0.48 35.91
N GLU A 117 -6.16 0.49 36.72
CA GLU A 117 -5.98 -0.41 37.87
C GLU A 117 -7.17 -0.40 38.84
N GLU A 118 -7.73 0.77 39.16
CA GLU A 118 -8.87 0.89 40.07
C GLU A 118 -10.13 0.22 39.51
N GLU A 119 -10.35 0.36 38.20
CA GLU A 119 -11.46 -0.26 37.48
C GLU A 119 -11.26 -1.77 37.36
N GLN A 120 -10.03 -2.22 37.15
CA GLN A 120 -9.69 -3.63 37.13
C GLN A 120 -9.94 -4.29 38.49
N GLN A 121 -9.59 -3.62 39.59
CA GLN A 121 -9.84 -4.11 40.94
C GLN A 121 -11.34 -4.19 41.25
N LEU A 122 -12.11 -3.18 40.83
CA LEU A 122 -13.57 -3.17 40.97
C LEU A 122 -14.23 -4.32 40.20
N VAL A 123 -13.82 -4.54 38.93
CA VAL A 123 -14.30 -5.65 38.11
C VAL A 123 -13.96 -7.00 38.75
N ARG A 124 -12.72 -7.18 39.24
CA ARG A 124 -12.31 -8.41 39.95
C ARG A 124 -13.15 -8.64 41.21
N LYS A 125 -13.40 -7.60 42.01
CA LYS A 125 -14.20 -7.69 43.24
C LYS A 125 -15.64 -8.14 42.94
N VAL A 126 -16.27 -7.54 41.94
CA VAL A 126 -17.64 -7.91 41.51
C VAL A 126 -17.67 -9.34 40.95
N ASN A 127 -16.68 -9.73 40.15
CA ASN A 127 -16.60 -11.10 39.62
C ASN A 127 -16.43 -12.15 40.72
N ILE A 128 -15.59 -11.88 41.72
CA ILE A 128 -15.42 -12.77 42.88
C ILE A 128 -16.72 -12.83 43.69
N PHE A 129 -17.39 -11.69 43.90
CA PHE A 129 -18.65 -11.63 44.64
C PHE A 129 -19.79 -12.39 43.95
N LEU A 130 -19.85 -12.35 42.62
CA LEU A 130 -20.84 -13.08 41.81
C LEU A 130 -20.44 -14.52 41.50
N SER A 131 -19.24 -14.92 41.89
CA SER A 131 -18.66 -16.23 41.61
C SER A 131 -19.48 -17.33 42.28
N ASN A 132 -20.03 -18.23 41.48
CA ASN A 132 -20.69 -19.44 41.96
C ASN A 132 -19.78 -20.64 41.67
N PRO A 133 -19.31 -21.38 42.70
CA PRO A 133 -18.45 -22.56 42.52
C PRO A 133 -19.01 -23.57 41.52
N TYR A 134 -20.33 -23.76 41.49
CA TYR A 134 -21.00 -24.63 40.51
C TYR A 134 -20.84 -24.08 39.09
N ASP A 135 -21.24 -22.83 38.85
CA ASP A 135 -21.15 -22.22 37.51
C ASP A 135 -19.70 -22.14 37.01
N ASN A 136 -18.74 -21.92 37.90
CA ASN A 136 -17.31 -21.95 37.57
C ASN A 136 -16.85 -23.34 37.14
N ALA A 137 -17.30 -24.39 37.83
CA ALA A 137 -16.97 -25.77 37.46
C ALA A 137 -17.57 -26.12 36.09
N ILE A 138 -18.84 -25.73 35.85
CA ILE A 138 -19.48 -25.91 34.56
C ILE A 138 -18.75 -25.14 33.46
N HIS A 139 -18.37 -23.88 33.70
CA HIS A 139 -17.63 -23.07 32.75
C HIS A 139 -16.29 -23.71 32.40
N ARG A 140 -15.51 -24.19 33.40
CA ARG A 140 -14.22 -24.85 33.16
C ARG A 140 -14.36 -26.13 32.34
N LEU A 141 -15.32 -26.99 32.67
CA LEU A 141 -15.57 -28.22 31.94
C LEU A 141 -16.03 -27.96 30.50
N THR A 142 -16.87 -26.94 30.32
CA THR A 142 -17.32 -26.49 29.01
C THR A 142 -16.16 -25.91 28.18
N SER A 143 -15.31 -25.07 28.77
CA SER A 143 -14.12 -24.53 28.10
C SER A 143 -13.18 -25.65 27.65
N LYS A 144 -12.94 -26.64 28.51
CA LYS A 144 -12.13 -27.81 28.16
C LYS A 144 -12.70 -28.54 26.93
N ARG A 145 -14.00 -28.83 26.92
CA ARG A 145 -14.65 -29.49 25.78
C ARG A 145 -14.62 -28.61 24.53
N TRP A 146 -14.81 -27.31 24.68
CA TRP A 146 -14.73 -26.36 23.59
C TRP A 146 -13.32 -26.35 22.97
N ASP A 147 -12.26 -26.41 23.76
CA ASP A 147 -10.89 -26.51 23.26
C ASP A 147 -10.66 -27.83 22.50
N GLU A 148 -11.13 -28.96 23.03
CA GLU A 148 -11.07 -30.26 22.35
C GLU A 148 -11.77 -30.22 20.98
N LEU A 149 -12.99 -29.69 20.93
CA LEU A 149 -13.75 -29.54 19.68
C LEU A 149 -13.08 -28.55 18.71
N SER A 150 -12.50 -27.45 19.22
CA SER A 150 -11.75 -26.49 18.40
C SER A 150 -10.53 -27.14 17.73
N GLN A 151 -9.85 -28.06 18.41
CA GLN A 151 -8.66 -28.75 17.88
C GLN A 151 -9.00 -29.70 16.73
N LEU A 152 -10.19 -30.32 16.75
CA LEU A 152 -10.66 -31.18 15.65
C LEU A 152 -10.87 -30.40 14.35
N ASP A 153 -11.33 -29.15 14.45
CA ASP A 153 -11.59 -28.28 13.30
C ASP A 153 -10.37 -27.43 12.87
N GLU A 154 -9.26 -27.49 13.61
CA GLU A 154 -8.08 -26.64 13.36
C GLU A 154 -7.50 -26.80 11.95
N PRO A 155 -7.41 -28.01 11.35
CA PRO A 155 -6.95 -28.16 9.97
C PRO A 155 -7.87 -27.47 8.96
N ALA A 156 -9.19 -27.65 9.09
CA ALA A 156 -10.18 -27.01 8.23
C ALA A 156 -10.17 -25.49 8.39
N ARG A 157 -10.00 -24.99 9.62
CA ARG A 157 -9.88 -23.56 9.92
C ARG A 157 -8.64 -22.95 9.28
N LYS A 158 -7.48 -23.62 9.39
CA LYS A 158 -6.24 -23.20 8.75
C LYS A 158 -6.37 -23.18 7.22
N GLN A 159 -7.02 -24.19 6.65
CA GLN A 159 -7.27 -24.25 5.21
C GLN A 159 -8.17 -23.08 4.74
N ARG A 160 -9.28 -22.81 5.43
CA ARG A 160 -10.15 -21.66 5.12
C ARG A 160 -9.42 -20.32 5.27
N LEU A 161 -8.58 -20.18 6.28
CA LEU A 161 -7.79 -18.97 6.50
C LEU A 161 -6.77 -18.77 5.37
N GLU A 162 -6.07 -19.83 4.96
CA GLU A 162 -5.12 -19.73 3.85
C GLU A 162 -5.83 -19.50 2.51
N GLN A 163 -6.96 -20.16 2.26
CA GLN A 163 -7.79 -19.89 1.09
C GLN A 163 -8.26 -18.42 1.06
N LYS A 164 -8.79 -17.90 2.17
CA LYS A 164 -9.18 -16.49 2.28
C LYS A 164 -7.99 -15.55 2.08
N ARG A 165 -6.80 -15.91 2.57
CA ARG A 165 -5.56 -15.16 2.30
C ARG A 165 -5.19 -15.20 0.83
N GLN A 166 -5.31 -16.35 0.16
CA GLN A 166 -5.04 -16.50 -1.27
C GLN A 166 -6.04 -15.70 -2.11
N GLU A 167 -7.34 -15.79 -1.80
CA GLU A 167 -8.40 -14.99 -2.42
C GLU A 167 -8.15 -13.50 -2.22
N MET A 168 -7.80 -13.06 -1.01
CA MET A 168 -7.41 -11.67 -0.78
C MET A 168 -6.16 -11.28 -1.57
N ARG A 169 -5.11 -12.12 -1.61
CA ARG A 169 -3.91 -11.85 -2.42
C ARG A 169 -4.25 -11.74 -3.91
N ALA A 170 -5.11 -12.61 -4.43
CA ALA A 170 -5.55 -12.63 -5.82
C ALA A 170 -6.43 -11.42 -6.16
N ALA A 171 -7.40 -11.07 -5.31
CA ALA A 171 -8.22 -9.87 -5.46
C ALA A 171 -7.36 -8.61 -5.43
N TRP A 172 -6.41 -8.53 -4.50
CA TRP A 172 -5.44 -7.43 -4.44
C TRP A 172 -4.51 -7.39 -5.66
N ALA A 173 -4.16 -8.53 -6.25
CA ALA A 173 -3.35 -8.58 -7.47
C ALA A 173 -4.17 -8.16 -8.71
N ALA A 174 -5.43 -8.59 -8.81
CA ALA A 174 -6.34 -8.24 -9.89
C ALA A 174 -6.67 -6.74 -9.86
N GLN A 175 -6.97 -6.18 -8.69
CA GLN A 175 -7.17 -4.74 -8.51
C GLN A 175 -5.94 -3.94 -8.94
N ARG A 176 -4.73 -4.43 -8.62
CA ARG A 176 -3.47 -3.81 -9.04
C ARG A 176 -3.24 -3.84 -10.55
N LYS A 177 -3.73 -4.87 -11.25
CA LYS A 177 -3.63 -4.99 -12.71
C LYS A 177 -4.65 -4.10 -13.42
N ALA A 178 -5.86 -3.98 -12.87
CA ALA A 178 -6.96 -3.21 -13.47
C ALA A 178 -6.72 -1.68 -13.48
N GLY A 179 -6.00 -1.14 -12.50
CA GLY A 179 -5.75 0.30 -12.39
C GLY A 179 -4.40 0.79 -12.95
N ARG A 180 -3.62 -0.07 -13.61
CA ARG A 180 -2.26 0.25 -14.07
C ARG A 180 -2.25 0.55 -15.59
N PRO A 181 -1.54 1.61 -16.04
CA PRO A 181 -1.37 1.88 -17.46
C PRO A 181 -0.63 0.74 -18.17
N LYS A 182 -0.97 0.54 -19.45
CA LYS A 182 -0.38 -0.49 -20.31
C LYS A 182 1.15 -0.41 -20.31
N TRP A 183 1.70 0.79 -20.46
CA TRP A 183 3.15 1.00 -20.51
C TRP A 183 3.89 0.52 -19.25
N VAL A 184 3.32 0.74 -18.06
CA VAL A 184 3.93 0.31 -16.79
C VAL A 184 3.96 -1.20 -16.70
N GLN A 185 2.87 -1.86 -17.11
CA GLN A 185 2.77 -3.31 -17.08
C GLN A 185 3.78 -3.95 -18.04
N GLU A 186 3.86 -3.42 -19.26
CA GLU A 186 4.80 -3.94 -20.26
C GLU A 186 6.26 -3.71 -19.87
N PHE A 187 6.60 -2.59 -19.20
CA PHE A 187 7.93 -2.39 -18.62
C PHE A 187 8.29 -3.43 -17.55
N ILE A 188 7.33 -3.81 -16.70
CA ILE A 188 7.54 -4.87 -15.71
C ILE A 188 7.77 -6.20 -16.42
N ASP A 189 6.95 -6.51 -17.42
CA ASP A 189 7.00 -7.78 -18.14
C ASP A 189 8.27 -7.91 -18.99
N ALA A 190 8.80 -6.80 -19.51
CA ALA A 190 10.06 -6.75 -20.26
C ALA A 190 11.30 -7.08 -19.41
N LYS A 191 11.22 -6.96 -18.07
CA LYS A 191 12.28 -7.31 -17.11
C LYS A 191 13.66 -6.78 -17.52
N LEU A 192 13.71 -5.53 -18.00
CA LEU A 192 14.95 -4.92 -18.44
C LEU A 192 15.95 -4.83 -17.27
N PRO A 193 17.18 -5.34 -17.41
CA PRO A 193 18.14 -5.32 -16.31
C PRO A 193 18.51 -3.88 -15.93
N HIS A 194 18.65 -3.02 -16.94
CA HIS A 194 18.85 -1.58 -16.81
C HIS A 194 17.98 -0.86 -17.84
N TRP A 195 17.44 0.31 -17.47
CA TRP A 195 16.67 1.14 -18.40
C TRP A 195 16.80 2.63 -18.08
N GLY A 196 16.71 3.49 -19.08
CA GLY A 196 16.84 4.94 -18.92
C GLY A 196 17.32 5.63 -20.20
N PHE A 197 17.62 6.92 -20.10
CA PHE A 197 18.15 7.73 -21.19
C PHE A 197 19.64 7.97 -21.05
N VAL A 198 20.29 8.35 -22.15
CA VAL A 198 21.49 9.20 -22.08
C VAL A 198 21.04 10.64 -21.89
N VAL A 199 21.65 11.35 -20.95
CA VAL A 199 21.30 12.72 -20.58
C VAL A 199 22.56 13.57 -20.64
N PHE A 200 22.61 14.52 -21.58
CA PHE A 200 23.74 15.44 -21.72
C PHE A 200 23.51 16.71 -20.90
N GLN A 201 24.51 17.10 -20.12
CA GLN A 201 24.61 18.46 -19.59
C GLN A 201 25.34 19.33 -20.61
N THR A 202 24.84 20.54 -20.87
CA THR A 202 25.47 21.48 -21.82
C THR A 202 25.81 22.84 -21.21
N ASP A 203 25.55 23.05 -19.91
CA ASP A 203 25.90 24.28 -19.21
C ASP A 203 26.92 24.01 -18.08
N TYR A 204 28.11 24.60 -18.23
CA TYR A 204 29.27 24.46 -17.34
C TYR A 204 29.76 25.83 -16.82
N ARG A 205 28.91 26.86 -16.84
CA ARG A 205 29.24 28.16 -16.25
C ARG A 205 29.59 28.02 -14.76
N GLN A 206 30.34 28.98 -14.23
CA GLN A 206 30.73 28.96 -12.82
C GLN A 206 29.50 28.86 -11.90
N GLY A 207 29.49 27.90 -10.97
CA GLY A 207 28.38 27.67 -10.06
C GLY A 207 27.27 26.73 -10.57
N THR A 208 27.39 26.17 -11.78
CA THR A 208 26.39 25.21 -12.29
C THR A 208 26.53 23.81 -11.72
N GLU A 209 27.64 23.46 -11.06
CA GLU A 209 27.85 22.14 -10.46
C GLU A 209 26.81 21.81 -9.38
N GLU A 210 26.45 22.77 -8.52
CA GLU A 210 25.43 22.58 -7.49
C GLU A 210 24.03 22.42 -8.12
N LYS A 211 23.74 23.20 -9.17
CA LYS A 211 22.50 23.10 -9.95
C LYS A 211 22.38 21.74 -10.63
N TRP A 212 23.47 21.25 -11.21
CA TRP A 212 23.54 19.92 -11.80
C TRP A 212 23.37 18.80 -10.77
N HIS A 213 23.99 18.94 -9.59
CA HIS A 213 23.79 18.01 -8.49
C HIS A 213 22.31 17.97 -8.05
N THR A 214 21.69 19.14 -7.94
CA THR A 214 20.27 19.28 -7.59
C THR A 214 19.37 18.66 -8.66
N PHE A 215 19.64 18.92 -9.95
CA PHE A 215 18.95 18.29 -11.07
C PHE A 215 18.99 16.76 -10.97
N LYS A 216 20.17 16.16 -10.73
CA LYS A 216 20.31 14.70 -10.56
C LYS A 216 19.43 14.16 -9.43
N GLY A 217 19.35 14.90 -8.33
CA GLY A 217 18.47 14.60 -7.20
C GLY A 217 16.99 14.61 -7.62
N ILE A 218 16.53 15.70 -8.25
CA ILE A 218 15.15 15.86 -8.72
C ILE A 218 14.79 14.79 -9.75
N TYR A 219 15.68 14.49 -10.71
CA TYR A 219 15.49 13.45 -11.72
C TYR A 219 15.23 12.07 -11.08
N ARG A 220 16.09 11.66 -10.14
CA ARG A 220 15.97 10.38 -9.43
C ARG A 220 14.73 10.32 -8.55
N MET A 221 14.45 11.39 -7.81
CA MET A 221 13.27 11.47 -6.94
C MET A 221 11.98 11.48 -7.76
N THR A 222 11.97 12.11 -8.94
CA THR A 222 10.82 12.08 -9.83
C THR A 222 10.58 10.66 -10.35
N ALA A 223 11.62 9.93 -10.76
CA ALA A 223 11.50 8.52 -11.13
C ALA A 223 10.91 7.69 -9.99
N ALA A 224 11.43 7.87 -8.77
CA ALA A 224 10.94 7.17 -7.59
C ALA A 224 9.49 7.51 -7.29
N THR A 225 9.09 8.79 -7.36
CA THR A 225 7.71 9.21 -7.11
C THR A 225 6.75 8.69 -8.17
N VAL A 226 7.08 8.84 -9.46
CA VAL A 226 6.25 8.35 -10.57
C VAL A 226 6.09 6.84 -10.52
N LEU A 227 7.16 6.09 -10.25
CA LEU A 227 7.08 4.65 -10.22
C LEU A 227 6.47 4.17 -8.90
N ARG A 228 7.08 4.49 -7.75
CA ARG A 228 6.68 3.98 -6.43
C ARG A 228 5.34 4.51 -5.97
N ASN A 229 5.18 5.83 -6.01
CA ASN A 229 4.08 6.51 -5.32
C ASN A 229 2.85 6.57 -6.21
N SER A 230 3.02 6.58 -7.55
CA SER A 230 1.89 6.52 -8.46
C SER A 230 1.44 5.09 -8.76
N TRP A 231 2.32 4.09 -8.66
CA TRP A 231 2.00 2.71 -9.05
C TRP A 231 2.50 1.67 -8.05
N ILE A 232 1.58 0.94 -7.42
CA ILE A 232 1.94 -0.13 -6.47
C ILE A 232 2.68 -1.27 -7.19
N GLY A 233 3.79 -1.73 -6.62
CA GLY A 233 4.53 -2.92 -7.08
C GLY A 233 5.54 -2.68 -8.21
N THR A 234 5.87 -1.43 -8.51
CA THR A 234 6.89 -1.02 -9.50
C THR A 234 8.28 -0.81 -8.87
N ASN A 235 8.49 -1.21 -7.62
CA ASN A 235 9.78 -1.03 -6.93
C ASN A 235 10.95 -1.64 -7.70
N SER A 236 10.72 -2.75 -8.41
CA SER A 236 11.71 -3.37 -9.29
C SER A 236 12.12 -2.46 -10.46
N LEU A 237 11.18 -1.68 -11.01
CA LEU A 237 11.48 -0.72 -12.06
C LEU A 237 12.40 0.40 -11.55
N ILE A 238 12.22 0.87 -10.31
CA ILE A 238 13.10 1.91 -9.73
C ILE A 238 14.53 1.41 -9.58
N THR A 239 14.70 0.17 -9.11
CA THR A 239 16.03 -0.41 -8.90
C THR A 239 16.80 -0.64 -10.21
N THR A 240 16.06 -0.80 -11.31
CA THR A 240 16.61 -1.03 -12.65
C THR A 240 16.69 0.26 -13.49
N GLN A 241 16.04 1.36 -13.05
CA GLN A 241 16.13 2.67 -13.67
C GLN A 241 17.54 3.24 -13.47
N LYS A 242 18.32 3.29 -14.56
CA LYS A 242 19.72 3.74 -14.59
C LYS A 242 20.00 4.52 -15.87
N SER A 243 19.65 5.81 -15.88
CA SER A 243 20.06 6.74 -16.94
C SER A 243 21.57 7.00 -16.91
N PHE A 244 22.15 7.28 -18.08
CA PHE A 244 23.55 7.65 -18.24
C PHE A 244 23.68 9.18 -18.31
N LEU A 245 24.16 9.78 -17.23
CA LEU A 245 24.33 11.23 -17.12
C LEU A 245 25.73 11.60 -17.61
N VAL A 246 25.81 12.20 -18.80
CA VAL A 246 27.07 12.62 -19.42
C VAL A 246 27.42 14.00 -18.90
N SER A 247 28.58 14.10 -18.25
CA SER A 247 29.16 15.35 -17.79
C SER A 247 30.52 15.50 -18.44
N ASP A 248 30.61 16.34 -19.46
CA ASP A 248 31.81 16.59 -20.25
C ASP A 248 31.88 18.08 -20.55
N THR A 249 32.91 18.75 -20.03
CA THR A 249 33.08 20.20 -20.15
C THR A 249 33.24 20.66 -21.59
N GLU A 250 33.67 19.77 -22.50
CA GLU A 250 33.77 20.07 -23.93
C GLU A 250 32.39 20.25 -24.60
N LEU A 251 31.32 19.78 -23.94
CA LEU A 251 29.94 19.95 -24.40
C LEU A 251 29.30 21.27 -23.94
N SER A 252 30.06 22.17 -23.32
CA SER A 252 29.57 23.49 -22.92
C SER A 252 29.07 24.29 -24.12
N GLY A 253 27.77 24.61 -24.14
CA GLY A 253 27.13 25.32 -25.25
C GLY A 253 27.01 24.51 -26.54
N ALA A 254 27.18 23.17 -26.48
CA ALA A 254 27.10 22.31 -27.65
C ALA A 254 25.77 22.46 -28.41
N SER A 255 25.85 22.52 -29.73
CA SER A 255 24.67 22.49 -30.60
C SER A 255 24.02 21.12 -30.59
N LEU A 256 22.72 21.05 -30.94
CA LEU A 256 22.03 19.76 -31.03
C LEU A 256 22.71 18.82 -32.04
N ASP A 257 23.23 19.32 -33.15
CA ASP A 257 23.93 18.50 -34.14
C ASP A 257 25.19 17.86 -33.57
N LEU A 258 25.97 18.62 -32.78
CA LEU A 258 27.14 18.06 -32.09
C LEU A 258 26.73 16.96 -31.10
N LEU A 259 25.64 17.17 -30.35
CA LEU A 259 25.12 16.17 -29.42
C LEU A 259 24.59 14.92 -30.14
N ARG A 260 23.95 15.08 -31.31
CA ARG A 260 23.50 13.96 -32.15
C ARG A 260 24.69 13.12 -32.59
N GLU A 261 25.74 13.74 -33.11
CA GLU A 261 26.96 13.03 -33.53
C GLU A 261 27.67 12.37 -32.34
N ARG A 262 27.77 13.05 -31.20
CA ARG A 262 28.31 12.46 -29.97
C ARG A 262 27.51 11.22 -29.54
N PHE A 263 26.18 11.30 -29.56
CA PHE A 263 25.31 10.18 -29.20
C PHE A 263 25.41 9.02 -30.19
N LYS A 264 25.48 9.29 -31.50
CA LYS A 264 25.72 8.27 -32.54
C LYS A 264 27.06 7.57 -32.32
N ALA A 265 28.12 8.32 -32.02
CA ALA A 265 29.43 7.74 -31.69
C ALA A 265 29.34 6.84 -30.45
N MET A 266 28.69 7.29 -29.37
CA MET A 266 28.47 6.46 -28.17
C MET A 266 27.68 5.17 -28.48
N ARG A 267 26.69 5.26 -29.38
CA ARG A 267 25.90 4.11 -29.83
C ARG A 267 26.78 3.11 -30.62
N GLN A 268 27.61 3.60 -31.54
CA GLN A 268 28.50 2.79 -32.37
C GLN A 268 29.65 2.15 -31.57
N ASN A 269 30.19 2.88 -30.59
CA ASN A 269 31.29 2.42 -29.73
C ASN A 269 30.83 1.47 -28.62
N GLY A 270 29.53 1.21 -28.47
CA GLY A 270 29.00 0.38 -27.39
C GLY A 270 29.08 1.02 -26.00
N GLU A 271 29.20 2.34 -25.91
CA GLU A 271 29.22 3.08 -24.63
C GLU A 271 27.82 3.09 -23.98
N ILE A 272 26.76 2.95 -24.78
CA ILE A 272 25.38 2.86 -24.30
C ILE A 272 25.05 1.40 -23.92
N LEU A 273 25.02 1.13 -22.61
CA LEU A 273 24.64 -0.19 -22.07
C LEU A 273 23.26 -0.64 -22.56
N SER A 274 23.14 -1.95 -22.81
CA SER A 274 21.89 -2.58 -23.26
C SER A 274 20.73 -2.33 -22.30
N GLY A 275 19.56 -2.02 -22.88
CA GLY A 275 18.33 -1.70 -22.16
C GLY A 275 18.08 -0.20 -21.95
N ARG A 276 19.05 0.67 -22.26
CA ARG A 276 18.85 2.13 -22.35
C ARG A 276 18.35 2.52 -23.73
N ALA A 277 17.66 3.66 -23.80
CA ALA A 277 17.18 4.20 -25.08
C ALA A 277 18.36 4.53 -25.98
N THR A 278 18.31 4.00 -27.19
CA THR A 278 19.29 4.25 -28.25
C THR A 278 18.72 5.09 -29.39
N ASP A 279 17.42 5.38 -29.37
CA ASP A 279 16.70 6.16 -30.37
C ASP A 279 16.33 7.57 -29.87
N CYS A 280 16.71 7.91 -28.63
CA CYS A 280 16.42 9.20 -27.99
C CYS A 280 17.45 9.51 -26.90
N PHE A 281 17.83 10.79 -26.79
CA PHE A 281 18.58 11.31 -25.64
C PHE A 281 17.93 12.57 -25.06
N LEU A 282 18.32 12.94 -23.84
CA LEU A 282 17.84 14.14 -23.16
C LEU A 282 18.92 15.20 -23.07
N VAL A 283 18.52 16.47 -23.10
CA VAL A 283 19.43 17.62 -22.98
C VAL A 283 19.05 18.48 -21.78
N VAL A 284 20.04 18.76 -20.94
CA VAL A 284 19.95 19.65 -19.77
C VAL A 284 20.85 20.84 -20.03
N ASP A 285 20.22 21.92 -20.47
CA ASP A 285 20.87 23.18 -20.82
C ASP A 285 20.74 24.23 -19.71
N GLU A 286 21.21 25.44 -20.00
CA GLU A 286 21.10 26.60 -19.13
C GLU A 286 19.65 26.84 -18.66
N ALA A 287 18.66 26.76 -19.57
CA ALA A 287 17.27 27.04 -19.24
C ALA A 287 16.71 26.01 -18.22
N VAL A 288 17.14 24.76 -18.30
CA VAL A 288 16.78 23.74 -17.30
C VAL A 288 17.47 23.98 -15.97
N LEU A 289 18.76 24.32 -15.96
CA LEU A 289 19.54 24.53 -14.74
C LEU A 289 19.15 25.83 -14.00
N ASP A 290 18.76 26.87 -14.73
CA ASP A 290 18.34 28.16 -14.17
C ASP A 290 16.86 28.21 -13.79
N ASN A 291 16.12 27.12 -14.03
CA ASN A 291 14.72 27.03 -13.65
C ASN A 291 14.54 27.14 -12.13
N ASN A 292 13.53 27.90 -11.69
CA ASN A 292 13.23 28.12 -10.27
C ASN A 292 13.03 26.82 -9.46
N ILE A 293 12.60 25.74 -10.11
CA ILE A 293 12.45 24.42 -9.46
C ILE A 293 13.80 23.87 -8.99
N ILE A 294 14.89 24.12 -9.71
CA ILE A 294 16.25 23.76 -9.29
C ILE A 294 16.61 24.56 -8.03
N SER A 295 16.46 25.88 -8.07
CA SER A 295 16.81 26.76 -6.94
C SER A 295 16.00 26.45 -5.68
N THR A 296 14.70 26.17 -5.84
CA THR A 296 13.79 25.84 -4.72
C THR A 296 13.82 24.38 -4.29
N LYS A 297 14.54 23.51 -5.05
CA LYS A 297 14.58 22.06 -4.83
C LYS A 297 13.18 21.44 -4.79
N THR A 298 12.26 21.98 -5.59
CA THR A 298 10.85 21.55 -5.61
C THR A 298 10.74 20.15 -6.20
N LEU A 299 10.12 19.23 -5.44
CA LEU A 299 9.90 17.86 -5.88
C LEU A 299 8.53 17.68 -6.52
N PHE A 300 8.47 16.83 -7.55
CA PHE A 300 7.21 16.42 -8.16
C PHE A 300 6.29 15.78 -7.10
N LYS A 301 5.03 16.22 -7.09
CA LYS A 301 3.96 15.65 -6.28
C LYS A 301 2.90 15.04 -7.20
N PRO A 302 2.50 13.77 -6.98
CA PRO A 302 1.40 13.18 -7.72
C PRO A 302 0.11 13.98 -7.53
N LYS A 303 -0.80 13.86 -8.49
CA LYS A 303 -2.09 14.55 -8.46
C LYS A 303 -2.97 13.99 -7.33
N SER A 304 -3.55 14.87 -6.52
CA SER A 304 -4.65 14.49 -5.61
C SER A 304 -6.00 14.64 -6.34
N PRO A 305 -7.04 13.89 -5.96
CA PRO A 305 -8.37 14.07 -6.53
C PRO A 305 -8.85 15.52 -6.39
N GLY A 306 -9.17 16.17 -7.52
CA GLY A 306 -9.63 17.56 -7.56
C GLY A 306 -8.55 18.63 -7.79
N ASP A 307 -7.26 18.29 -7.68
CA ASP A 307 -6.16 19.22 -7.91
C ASP A 307 -5.95 19.51 -9.42
N PRO A 308 -5.39 20.69 -9.79
CA PRO A 308 -4.92 20.93 -11.14
C PRO A 308 -3.79 19.95 -11.52
N ASP A 309 -3.56 19.77 -12.82
CA ASP A 309 -2.53 18.84 -13.29
C ASP A 309 -1.12 19.31 -12.83
N PRO A 310 -0.31 18.42 -12.21
CA PRO A 310 0.98 18.77 -11.60
C PRO A 310 2.09 19.11 -12.62
N TRP A 311 1.75 19.25 -13.90
CA TRP A 311 2.71 19.56 -14.97
C TRP A 311 3.22 21.00 -14.92
N GLN A 312 2.45 21.92 -14.37
CA GLN A 312 2.83 23.33 -14.29
C GLN A 312 3.91 23.60 -13.22
N SER A 313 4.18 22.64 -12.34
CA SER A 313 5.15 22.75 -11.25
C SER A 313 6.34 21.81 -11.41
N THR A 314 6.64 21.38 -12.63
CA THR A 314 7.76 20.47 -12.92
C THR A 314 8.75 21.03 -13.94
N LEU A 315 9.94 20.43 -13.99
CA LEU A 315 10.98 20.77 -14.96
C LEU A 315 10.59 20.26 -16.34
N ALA A 316 10.87 21.04 -17.37
CA ALA A 316 10.75 20.59 -18.75
C ALA A 316 12.14 20.27 -19.30
N ILE A 317 12.27 19.21 -20.09
CA ILE A 317 13.55 18.75 -20.64
C ILE A 317 13.36 18.42 -22.11
N ARG A 318 14.35 18.74 -22.93
CA ARG A 318 14.35 18.42 -24.35
C ARG A 318 14.71 16.95 -24.56
N ALA A 319 13.84 16.20 -25.22
CA ALA A 319 14.10 14.88 -25.77
C ALA A 319 14.40 15.01 -27.26
N VAL A 320 15.57 14.55 -27.69
CA VAL A 320 16.12 14.83 -29.02
C VAL A 320 16.18 13.55 -29.85
N ASP A 321 15.77 13.68 -31.11
CA ASP A 321 15.94 12.65 -32.12
C ASP A 321 17.41 12.66 -32.61
N PRO A 322 18.18 11.59 -32.32
CA PRO A 322 19.56 11.48 -32.74
C PRO A 322 19.71 11.36 -34.26
N ASP A 323 18.71 10.81 -34.95
CA ASP A 323 18.78 10.46 -36.37
C ASP A 323 18.00 11.46 -37.25
N HIS A 324 17.55 12.58 -36.65
CA HIS A 324 16.88 13.65 -37.38
C HIS A 324 17.83 14.29 -38.40
N ASN A 325 17.44 14.22 -39.66
CA ASN A 325 18.08 14.95 -40.75
C ASN A 325 17.19 16.17 -41.06
N ASN A 326 17.78 17.37 -41.07
CA ASN A 326 17.11 18.65 -41.36
C ASN A 326 16.45 18.74 -42.77
N ILE A 327 16.40 17.63 -43.50
CA ILE A 327 15.94 17.51 -44.88
C ILE A 327 14.51 16.97 -44.94
N ASP A 328 14.04 16.22 -43.93
CA ASP A 328 12.88 15.32 -44.10
C ASP A 328 11.51 15.82 -43.61
N MET A 329 11.39 16.88 -42.81
CA MET A 329 10.06 17.42 -42.42
C MET A 329 10.15 18.92 -42.08
N SER A 330 9.37 19.77 -42.76
CA SER A 330 9.37 21.23 -42.52
C SER A 330 8.79 21.67 -41.18
N GLU A 331 8.16 20.77 -40.42
CA GLU A 331 7.40 21.11 -39.19
C GLU A 331 7.95 20.49 -37.89
N PHE A 332 8.89 19.54 -37.96
CA PHE A 332 9.45 18.88 -36.77
C PHE A 332 10.92 19.30 -36.57
N PRO A 333 11.27 19.99 -35.47
CA PRO A 333 12.63 20.52 -35.26
C PRO A 333 13.66 19.46 -34.80
N GLY A 334 13.29 18.17 -34.82
CA GLY A 334 14.17 17.09 -34.36
C GLY A 334 14.29 16.96 -32.84
N TYR A 335 13.41 17.62 -32.08
CA TYR A 335 13.30 17.46 -30.63
C TYR A 335 11.89 17.83 -30.14
N ILE A 336 11.57 17.40 -28.92
CA ILE A 336 10.36 17.78 -28.19
C ILE A 336 10.70 18.18 -26.75
N THR A 337 9.92 19.09 -26.18
CA THR A 337 10.06 19.47 -24.77
C THR A 337 9.05 18.69 -23.95
N ILE A 338 9.51 17.91 -22.97
CA ILE A 338 8.68 17.01 -22.17
C ILE A 338 8.80 17.39 -20.68
N PRO A 339 7.69 17.46 -19.93
CA PRO A 339 7.74 17.51 -18.47
C PRO A 339 8.52 16.32 -17.90
N LEU A 340 9.42 16.55 -16.95
CA LEU A 340 10.32 15.54 -16.39
C LEU A 340 9.60 14.26 -15.91
N PRO A 341 8.44 14.29 -15.24
CA PRO A 341 7.74 13.07 -14.85
C PRO A 341 7.25 12.25 -16.04
N LYS A 342 7.05 12.87 -17.20
CA LYS A 342 6.61 12.25 -18.46
C LYS A 342 7.73 11.63 -19.28
N VAL A 343 8.99 11.94 -18.97
CA VAL A 343 10.16 11.31 -19.59
C VAL A 343 10.12 9.78 -19.43
N PHE A 344 9.60 9.25 -18.32
CA PHE A 344 9.54 7.80 -18.08
C PHE A 344 8.45 7.09 -18.91
N ASP A 345 7.36 7.80 -19.21
CA ASP A 345 6.32 7.37 -20.15
C ASP A 345 6.88 7.41 -21.59
N TRP A 346 7.56 8.50 -21.96
CA TRP A 346 8.25 8.61 -23.26
C TRP A 346 9.25 7.46 -23.52
N LEU A 347 9.90 6.98 -22.47
CA LEU A 347 10.85 5.87 -22.58
C LEU A 347 10.18 4.55 -22.97
N TYR A 348 8.89 4.35 -22.65
CA TYR A 348 8.15 3.16 -23.08
C TYR A 348 8.05 3.08 -24.60
N TYR A 349 7.69 4.20 -25.22
CA TYR A 349 7.63 4.32 -26.68
C TYR A 349 9.00 4.10 -27.32
N SER A 350 10.06 4.55 -26.64
CA SER A 350 11.44 4.40 -27.09
C SER A 350 11.97 2.95 -26.98
N LEU A 351 11.67 2.25 -25.88
CA LEU A 351 12.30 0.95 -25.56
C LEU A 351 11.47 -0.27 -25.94
N ILE A 352 10.17 -0.23 -25.71
CA ILE A 352 9.32 -1.42 -25.74
C ILE A 352 8.46 -1.44 -26.98
N LEU A 353 7.71 -0.35 -27.20
CA LEU A 353 6.79 -0.32 -28.31
C LEU A 353 7.57 -0.36 -29.64
N ARG A 354 8.80 0.21 -29.70
CA ARG A 354 9.70 0.30 -30.88
C ARG A 354 9.03 0.76 -32.18
N SER A 355 7.75 1.11 -32.13
CA SER A 355 6.89 1.40 -33.25
C SER A 355 6.46 2.84 -33.11
N GLU A 356 6.58 3.56 -34.22
CA GLU A 356 6.35 4.98 -34.46
C GLU A 356 7.67 5.70 -34.73
N ASN A 357 7.80 6.18 -35.97
CA ASN A 357 8.82 7.16 -36.29
C ASN A 357 8.62 8.42 -35.42
N TRP A 358 9.67 9.19 -35.22
CA TRP A 358 9.65 10.37 -34.35
C TRP A 358 8.55 11.38 -34.72
N GLY A 359 8.21 11.49 -36.00
CA GLY A 359 7.10 12.34 -36.47
C GLY A 359 5.74 11.88 -35.93
N THR A 360 5.45 10.57 -35.94
CA THR A 360 4.22 10.03 -35.36
C THR A 360 4.20 10.17 -33.85
N ARG A 361 5.31 9.91 -33.15
CA ARG A 361 5.39 10.12 -31.70
C ARG A 361 5.17 11.60 -31.35
N TYR A 362 5.78 12.50 -32.11
CA TYR A 362 5.59 13.95 -31.99
C TYR A 362 4.13 14.33 -32.21
N LEU A 363 3.48 13.85 -33.28
CA LEU A 363 2.08 14.14 -33.56
C LEU A 363 1.14 13.58 -32.48
N ASN A 364 1.36 12.37 -32.01
CA ASN A 364 0.58 11.75 -30.93
C ASN A 364 0.75 12.51 -29.61
N THR A 365 1.96 12.98 -29.33
CA THR A 365 2.25 13.87 -28.21
C THR A 365 1.49 15.19 -28.37
N LYS A 366 1.62 15.84 -29.52
CA LYS A 366 0.99 17.14 -29.80
C LYS A 366 -0.54 17.12 -29.88
N THR A 367 -1.13 16.03 -30.38
CA THR A 367 -2.53 16.00 -30.86
C THR A 367 -3.30 14.71 -30.53
N GLY A 368 -2.64 13.66 -30.03
CA GLY A 368 -3.23 12.35 -29.81
C GLY A 368 -4.17 12.29 -28.59
N PRO A 369 -5.18 11.41 -28.60
CA PRO A 369 -6.07 11.26 -27.45
C PRO A 369 -5.28 10.84 -26.22
N ALA A 370 -5.56 11.47 -25.07
CA ALA A 370 -4.91 11.10 -23.82
C ALA A 370 -5.20 9.63 -23.48
N GLU A 371 -4.19 8.87 -23.03
CA GLU A 371 -4.42 7.48 -22.60
C GLU A 371 -5.55 7.47 -21.56
N PRO A 372 -6.56 6.59 -21.74
CA PRO A 372 -7.64 6.48 -20.77
C PRO A 372 -7.03 5.98 -19.45
N MET A 373 -6.93 6.88 -18.49
CA MET A 373 -6.59 6.57 -17.12
C MET A 373 -7.79 6.82 -16.22
N ASP A 374 -7.86 6.05 -15.14
CA ASP A 374 -8.82 6.29 -14.08
C ASP A 374 -8.71 7.76 -13.63
N THR A 375 -9.86 8.43 -13.48
CA THR A 375 -9.95 9.80 -12.98
C THR A 375 -9.27 10.01 -11.63
N GLY A 376 -9.11 8.95 -10.83
CA GLY A 376 -8.35 8.95 -9.57
C GLY A 376 -6.86 8.60 -9.71
N ALA A 377 -6.34 8.42 -10.92
CA ALA A 377 -4.95 8.02 -11.11
C ALA A 377 -3.98 9.12 -10.64
N PRO A 378 -2.99 8.80 -9.79
CA PRO A 378 -2.04 9.76 -9.25
C PRO A 378 -1.06 10.31 -10.32
N TYR A 379 -1.04 9.69 -11.50
CA TYR A 379 -0.27 10.11 -12.68
C TYR A 379 -1.25 10.56 -13.77
N PRO A 380 -1.27 11.83 -14.17
CA PRO A 380 -2.20 12.31 -15.19
C PRO A 380 -1.85 11.75 -16.58
N ALA A 381 -2.85 11.60 -17.45
CA ALA A 381 -2.62 11.17 -18.82
C ALA A 381 -1.88 12.24 -19.60
N TYR A 382 -1.02 11.83 -20.54
CA TYR A 382 -0.41 12.79 -21.44
C TYR A 382 -1.54 13.43 -22.26
N ARG A 383 -1.69 14.75 -22.19
CA ARG A 383 -2.75 15.50 -22.88
C ARG A 383 -2.10 16.44 -23.91
N PRO A 384 -2.51 16.40 -25.18
CA PRO A 384 -2.24 17.46 -26.16
C PRO A 384 -2.43 18.86 -25.56
N GLY A 385 -1.49 19.77 -25.84
CA GLY A 385 -1.57 21.17 -25.38
C GLY A 385 -1.14 21.44 -23.93
N THR A 386 -0.55 20.47 -23.23
CA THR A 386 0.11 20.68 -21.91
C THR A 386 1.61 20.93 -22.01
N GLU A 387 2.11 21.16 -23.24
CA GLU A 387 3.50 21.48 -23.50
C GLU A 387 3.85 22.84 -22.89
N PRO A 388 4.99 22.95 -22.18
CA PRO A 388 5.56 24.25 -21.89
C PRO A 388 5.98 24.92 -23.22
N PRO A 389 5.92 26.27 -23.30
CA PRO A 389 6.27 26.98 -24.51
C PRO A 389 7.66 26.56 -25.01
N SER A 390 7.77 26.35 -26.33
CA SER A 390 9.05 26.16 -27.00
C SER A 390 9.83 27.46 -26.84
N VAL A 391 10.93 27.43 -26.07
CA VAL A 391 11.86 28.57 -25.94
C VAL A 391 12.75 28.64 -27.16
#